data_AF-A0A434WGT8-F1
#
_entry.id   AF-A0A434WGT8-F1
#
_cell.length_a   1.000
_cell.length_b   1.000
_cell.length_c   1.000
_cell.angle_alpha   90.00
_cell.angle_beta   90.00
_cell.angle_gamma   90.00
#
_symmetry.space_group_name_H-M   'P 1'
#
loop_
_entity.id
_entity.type
_entity.pdbx_description
1 polymer ?
#
loop_
_entity_poly.entity_id
_entity_poly.type
_entity_poly.pdbx_seq_one_letter_code
_entity_poly.pdbx_strand_id
1 'polypeptide(L)'
;YDPQVFHVDEEAARKSVLGGLCASGWHTASTWMKYNLEKRMETEGVRWTGPGPQPEFGPSPGFRNLKWLKPVYAGETVTFTRTALAHRPLAARPGWNLLTLRCEAFDSTGDKVIEFDSAVLVKVE
;
A
#
# COMPACT_ATOMS: atom_id res chain seq x y z
N TYR A 1 -14.85 -6.43 -0.66
CA TYR A 1 -13.59 -6.14 -1.36
C TYR A 1 -13.54 -6.89 -2.67
N ASP A 2 -13.58 -8.22 -2.67
CA ASP A 2 -13.88 -9.06 -3.83
C ASP A 2 -14.57 -10.34 -3.30
N PRO A 3 -15.84 -10.60 -3.70
CA PRO A 3 -16.65 -11.69 -3.15
C PRO A 3 -16.44 -13.03 -3.87
N GLN A 4 -15.24 -13.30 -4.40
CA GLN A 4 -14.89 -14.66 -4.84
C GLN A 4 -15.10 -15.69 -3.72
N VAL A 5 -15.51 -16.90 -4.11
CA VAL A 5 -16.03 -17.92 -3.18
C VAL A 5 -15.08 -18.23 -2.01
N PHE A 6 -13.76 -18.24 -2.26
CA PHE A 6 -12.74 -18.52 -1.26
C PHE A 6 -12.46 -17.36 -0.27
N HIS A 7 -13.17 -16.24 -0.41
CA HIS A 7 -13.16 -15.12 0.54
C HIS A 7 -14.47 -15.00 1.35
N VAL A 8 -15.48 -15.80 1.03
CA VAL A 8 -16.84 -15.65 1.61
C VAL A 8 -17.46 -16.96 2.13
N ASP A 9 -16.91 -18.11 1.76
CA ASP A 9 -17.40 -19.43 2.19
C ASP A 9 -16.22 -20.31 2.65
N GLU A 10 -16.23 -20.71 3.92
CA GLU A 10 -15.12 -21.47 4.53
C GLU A 10 -14.98 -22.88 3.95
N GLU A 11 -16.09 -23.58 3.69
CA GLU A 11 -16.07 -24.95 3.18
C GLU A 11 -15.62 -25.00 1.71
N ALA A 12 -16.03 -24.03 0.91
CA ALA A 12 -15.56 -23.87 -0.46
C ALA A 12 -14.08 -23.45 -0.49
N ALA A 13 -13.65 -22.58 0.43
CA ALA A 13 -12.25 -22.14 0.50
C ALA A 13 -11.29 -23.28 0.83
N ARG A 14 -11.66 -24.20 1.74
CA ARG A 14 -10.88 -25.41 2.05
C ARG A 14 -10.65 -26.32 0.83
N LYS A 15 -11.55 -26.28 -0.16
CA LYS A 15 -11.46 -27.05 -1.41
C LYS A 15 -10.72 -26.30 -2.52
N SER A 16 -10.36 -25.04 -2.30
CA SER A 16 -9.64 -24.21 -3.27
C SER A 16 -8.12 -24.41 -3.16
N VAL A 17 -7.39 -23.87 -4.15
CA VAL A 17 -5.91 -23.84 -4.12
C VAL A 17 -5.34 -23.02 -2.95
N LEU A 18 -6.16 -22.21 -2.28
CA LEU A 18 -5.77 -21.44 -1.11
C LEU A 18 -5.88 -22.27 0.18
N GLY A 19 -6.60 -23.40 0.19
CA GLY A 19 -6.65 -24.31 1.34
C GLY A 19 -7.41 -23.80 2.57
N GLY A 20 -7.96 -22.58 2.55
CA GLY A 20 -8.74 -22.00 3.64
C GLY A 20 -9.29 -20.63 3.31
N LEU A 21 -10.23 -20.15 4.15
CA LEU A 21 -10.85 -18.84 4.00
C LEU A 21 -9.82 -17.74 4.28
N CYS A 22 -9.49 -16.94 3.27
CA CYS A 22 -8.50 -15.88 3.40
C CYS A 22 -9.08 -14.52 3.03
N ALA A 23 -8.42 -13.46 3.48
CA ALA A 23 -8.75 -12.10 3.09
C ALA A 23 -8.55 -11.92 1.57
N SER A 24 -9.47 -11.18 0.96
CA SER A 24 -9.29 -10.70 -0.41
C SER A 24 -8.01 -9.88 -0.53
N GLY A 25 -7.27 -10.06 -1.62
CA GLY A 25 -6.12 -9.21 -1.93
C GLY A 25 -6.47 -7.71 -1.97
N TRP A 26 -7.70 -7.37 -2.36
CA TRP A 26 -8.23 -6.01 -2.31
C TRP A 26 -8.54 -5.52 -0.89
N HIS A 27 -8.87 -6.44 0.03
CA HIS A 27 -8.98 -6.13 1.45
C HIS A 27 -7.62 -5.72 1.99
N THR A 28 -6.58 -6.52 1.75
CA THR A 28 -5.20 -6.22 2.17
C THR A 28 -4.69 -4.89 1.58
N ALA A 29 -4.95 -4.63 0.30
CA ALA A 29 -4.59 -3.36 -0.35
C ALA A 29 -5.32 -2.15 0.26
N SER A 30 -6.61 -2.29 0.58
CA SER A 30 -7.40 -1.24 1.22
C SER A 30 -6.91 -0.96 2.64
N THR A 31 -6.55 -2.01 3.38
CA THR A 31 -5.95 -1.89 4.72
C THR A 31 -4.59 -1.20 4.67
N TRP A 32 -3.74 -1.48 3.68
CA TRP A 32 -2.50 -0.73 3.46
C TRP A 32 -2.78 0.77 3.31
N MET A 33 -3.79 1.16 2.51
CA MET A 33 -4.12 2.57 2.29
C MET A 33 -4.61 3.25 3.58
N LYS A 34 -5.42 2.55 4.38
CA LYS A 34 -5.85 3.03 5.70
C LYS A 34 -4.64 3.37 6.58
N TYR A 35 -3.72 2.44 6.78
CA TYR A 35 -2.52 2.66 7.60
C TYR A 35 -1.57 3.72 7.00
N ASN A 36 -1.49 3.80 5.68
CA ASN A 36 -0.70 4.81 4.99
C ASN A 36 -1.21 6.24 5.29
N LEU A 37 -2.53 6.42 5.39
CA LEU A 37 -3.14 7.70 5.77
C LEU A 37 -3.05 7.97 7.27
N GLU A 38 -3.31 6.97 8.12
CA GLU A 38 -3.14 7.09 9.57
C GLU A 38 -1.70 7.52 9.91
N LYS A 39 -0.70 6.88 9.29
CA LYS A 39 0.69 7.25 9.50
C LYS A 39 1.03 8.66 9.01
N ARG A 40 0.40 9.11 7.92
CA ARG A 40 0.53 10.49 7.45
C ARG A 40 -0.06 11.47 8.47
N MET A 41 -1.25 11.20 8.98
CA MET A 41 -1.95 12.01 9.97
C MET A 41 -1.18 12.10 11.30
N GLU A 42 -0.57 11.01 11.76
CA GLU A 42 0.33 11.03 12.93
C GLU A 42 1.51 11.99 12.76
N THR A 43 1.96 12.20 11.53
CA THR A 43 3.05 13.12 11.20
C THR A 43 2.57 14.53 10.85
N GLU A 44 1.26 14.78 10.82
CA GLU A 44 0.72 16.13 10.65
C GLU A 44 1.08 16.98 11.87
N GLY A 45 1.58 18.20 11.63
CA GLY A 45 2.08 19.09 12.67
C GLY A 45 3.48 18.73 13.21
N VAL A 46 4.05 17.58 12.85
CA VAL A 46 5.47 17.31 13.12
C VAL A 46 6.33 18.23 12.27
N ARG A 47 7.23 18.98 12.92
CA ARG A 47 8.14 19.90 12.23
C ARG A 47 8.98 19.13 11.23
N TRP A 48 8.91 19.53 9.96
CA TRP A 48 9.82 19.05 8.92
C TRP A 48 11.27 19.32 9.31
N THR A 49 12.09 18.27 9.35
CA THR A 49 13.51 18.33 9.71
C THR A 49 14.45 18.15 8.52
N GLY A 50 13.90 17.91 7.32
CA GLY A 50 14.69 17.82 6.10
C GLY A 50 15.01 19.20 5.50
N PRO A 51 15.76 19.23 4.38
CA PRO A 51 16.05 20.47 3.66
C PRO A 51 14.80 20.99 2.94
N GLY A 52 14.75 22.30 2.71
CA GLY A 52 13.67 22.95 1.95
C GLY A 52 12.33 23.04 2.69
N PRO A 53 11.27 23.51 2.01
CA PRO A 53 9.93 23.54 2.58
C PRO A 53 9.38 22.13 2.83
N GLN A 54 8.42 22.03 3.75
CA GLN A 54 7.72 20.78 4.01
C GLN A 54 7.00 20.31 2.72
N PRO A 55 7.19 19.05 2.30
CA PRO A 55 6.52 18.54 1.10
C PRO A 55 5.01 18.51 1.25
N GLU A 56 4.28 18.99 0.23
CA GLU A 56 2.82 18.89 0.15
C GLU A 56 2.44 17.71 -0.75
N PHE A 57 1.71 16.73 -0.20
CA PHE A 57 1.28 15.54 -0.94
C PHE A 57 -0.07 15.78 -1.63
N GLY A 58 -0.07 15.65 -2.95
CA GLY A 58 -1.24 15.72 -3.83
C GLY A 58 -1.82 14.33 -4.18
N PRO A 59 -2.66 14.26 -5.23
CA PRO A 59 -3.34 13.02 -5.60
C PRO A 59 -2.37 11.97 -6.16
N SER A 60 -2.72 10.69 -5.96
CA SER A 60 -2.07 9.57 -6.63
C SER A 60 -2.70 9.36 -8.01
N PRO A 61 -1.90 9.27 -9.10
CA PRO A 61 -2.42 8.83 -10.40
C PRO A 61 -2.64 7.32 -10.47
N GLY A 62 -2.33 6.57 -9.42
CA GLY A 62 -2.53 5.13 -9.33
C GLY A 62 -1.28 4.37 -8.90
N PHE A 63 -1.33 3.06 -9.12
CA PHE A 63 -0.26 2.11 -8.81
C PHE A 63 -0.06 1.14 -9.97
N ARG A 64 1.06 0.43 -9.97
CA ARG A 64 1.42 -0.61 -10.93
C ARG A 64 2.07 -1.79 -10.21
N ASN A 65 2.30 -2.87 -10.95
CA ASN A 65 3.03 -4.05 -10.46
C ASN A 65 2.41 -4.67 -9.19
N LEU A 66 1.09 -4.63 -9.05
CA LEU A 66 0.39 -5.24 -7.92
C LEU A 66 0.50 -6.76 -7.98
N LYS A 67 0.96 -7.35 -6.88
CA LYS A 67 1.10 -8.79 -6.69
C LYS A 67 0.52 -9.19 -5.33
N TRP A 68 -0.28 -10.24 -5.33
CA TRP A 68 -0.69 -10.97 -4.12
C TRP A 68 0.15 -12.25 -4.06
N LEU A 69 1.14 -12.25 -3.18
CA LEU A 69 2.20 -13.27 -3.15
C LEU A 69 1.86 -14.42 -2.21
N LYS A 70 1.15 -14.12 -1.11
CA LYS A 70 0.73 -15.08 -0.10
C LYS A 70 -0.67 -14.70 0.41
N PRO A 71 -1.59 -15.66 0.57
CA PRO A 71 -2.89 -15.38 1.20
C PRO A 71 -2.71 -14.93 2.65
N VAL A 72 -3.57 -14.04 3.11
CA VAL A 72 -3.62 -13.59 4.52
C VAL A 72 -4.86 -14.19 5.16
N TYR A 73 -4.69 -14.93 6.25
CA TYR A 73 -5.76 -15.59 6.98
C TYR A 73 -6.22 -14.79 8.20
N ALA A 74 -7.41 -15.12 8.68
CA ALA A 74 -7.94 -14.52 9.91
C ALA A 74 -7.01 -14.81 11.10
N GLY A 75 -6.75 -13.78 11.91
CA GLY A 75 -5.86 -13.88 13.08
C GLY A 75 -4.37 -13.61 12.77
N GLU A 76 -3.98 -13.50 11.50
CA GLU A 76 -2.61 -13.12 11.16
C GLU A 76 -2.36 -11.62 11.36
N THR A 77 -1.14 -11.31 11.80
CA THR A 77 -0.65 -9.93 11.90
C THR A 77 0.14 -9.59 10.65
N VAL A 78 -0.23 -8.48 10.00
CA VAL A 78 0.43 -7.97 8.79
C VAL A 78 1.07 -6.62 9.10
N THR A 79 2.36 -6.48 8.78
CA THR A 79 3.10 -5.22 8.88
C THR A 79 3.28 -4.62 7.49
N PHE A 80 2.87 -3.36 7.33
CA PHE A 80 2.98 -2.64 6.06
C PHE A 80 4.22 -1.76 6.02
N THR A 81 4.86 -1.67 4.87
CA THR A 81 5.99 -0.77 4.63
C THR A 81 5.75 0.06 3.37
N ARG A 82 6.49 1.17 3.28
CA ARG A 82 6.64 1.94 2.04
C ARG A 82 8.05 2.50 1.93
N THR A 83 8.63 2.44 0.75
CA THR A 83 9.99 2.89 0.47
C THR A 83 9.99 3.83 -0.73
N ALA A 84 10.56 5.02 -0.59
CA ALA A 84 10.74 5.92 -1.71
C ALA A 84 11.79 5.36 -2.68
N LEU A 85 11.40 5.16 -3.94
CA LEU A 85 12.29 4.61 -4.97
C LEU A 85 12.89 5.70 -5.85
N ALA A 86 12.07 6.64 -6.29
CA ALA A 86 12.48 7.70 -7.20
C ALA A 86 11.48 8.86 -7.17
N HIS A 87 11.92 10.05 -7.55
CA HIS A 87 11.04 11.15 -7.86
C HIS A 87 11.48 11.85 -9.15
N ARG A 88 10.54 12.45 -9.87
CA ARG A 88 10.84 13.21 -11.10
C ARG A 88 9.89 14.40 -11.28
N PRO A 89 10.34 15.52 -11.86
CA PRO A 89 9.45 16.61 -12.24
C PRO A 89 8.37 16.20 -13.24
N LEU A 90 7.21 16.85 -13.15
CA LEU A 90 6.11 16.70 -14.10
C LEU A 90 6.09 17.86 -15.11
N ALA A 91 6.35 17.55 -16.38
CA ALA A 91 6.33 18.55 -17.46
C ALA A 91 4.98 19.27 -17.58
N ALA A 92 3.86 18.55 -17.37
CA ALA A 92 2.52 19.11 -17.45
C ALA A 92 2.09 19.88 -16.18
N ARG A 93 2.88 19.85 -15.10
CA ARG A 93 2.58 20.48 -13.80
C ARG A 93 3.86 21.01 -13.16
N PRO A 94 4.36 22.20 -13.57
CA PRO A 94 5.53 22.83 -12.95
C PRO A 94 5.38 22.96 -11.43
N GLY A 95 6.47 22.80 -10.68
CA GLY A 95 6.48 22.78 -9.20
C GLY A 95 6.07 21.44 -8.57
N TRP A 96 5.60 20.47 -9.37
CA TRP A 96 5.22 19.14 -8.90
C TRP A 96 6.19 18.05 -9.35
N ASN A 97 6.53 17.18 -8.42
CA ASN A 97 7.21 15.92 -8.68
C ASN A 97 6.22 14.75 -8.59
N LEU A 98 6.51 13.69 -9.35
CA LEU A 98 5.92 12.38 -9.16
C LEU A 98 6.87 11.52 -8.33
N LEU A 99 6.48 11.22 -7.08
CA LEU A 99 7.18 10.30 -6.20
C LEU A 99 6.69 8.88 -6.45
N THR A 100 7.62 7.96 -6.70
CA THR A 100 7.36 6.51 -6.79
C THR A 100 7.73 5.84 -5.48
N LEU A 101 6.79 5.08 -4.92
CA LEU A 101 6.95 4.34 -3.68
C LEU A 101 6.81 2.83 -3.96
N ARG A 102 7.71 2.01 -3.42
CA ARG A 102 7.48 0.57 -3.24
C ARG A 102 6.64 0.40 -2.00
N CYS A 103 5.52 -0.29 -2.13
CA CYS A 103 4.57 -0.56 -1.05
C CYS A 103 4.51 -2.07 -0.84
N GLU A 104 4.76 -2.52 0.38
CA GLU A 104 4.85 -3.94 0.71
C GLU A 104 4.10 -4.24 2.00
N ALA A 105 3.77 -5.52 2.19
CA ALA A 105 3.38 -6.02 3.49
C ALA A 105 3.96 -7.40 3.75
N PHE A 106 4.19 -7.68 5.04
CA PHE A 106 4.81 -8.91 5.52
C PHE A 106 3.97 -9.47 6.66
N ASP A 107 3.86 -10.80 6.73
CA ASP A 107 3.26 -11.45 7.89
C ASP A 107 4.25 -11.55 9.07
N SER A 108 3.83 -12.19 10.17
CA SER A 108 4.63 -12.36 11.38
C SER A 108 5.86 -13.27 11.20
N THR A 109 5.92 -14.06 10.13
CA THR A 109 7.08 -14.88 9.76
C THR A 109 8.09 -14.13 8.90
N GLY A 110 7.71 -12.95 8.40
CA GLY A 110 8.52 -12.13 7.50
C GLY A 110 8.31 -12.44 6.02
N ASP A 111 7.37 -13.32 5.67
CA ASP A 111 7.03 -13.57 4.27
C ASP A 111 6.25 -12.39 3.70
N LYS A 112 6.60 -12.00 2.46
CA LYS A 112 5.90 -10.92 1.76
C LYS A 112 4.53 -11.40 1.28
N VAL A 113 3.46 -10.68 1.67
CA VAL A 113 2.08 -11.03 1.32
C VAL A 113 1.55 -10.22 0.14
N ILE A 114 1.94 -8.95 0.02
CA ILE A 114 1.54 -8.05 -1.05
C ILE A 114 2.69 -7.12 -1.43
N GLU A 115 2.75 -6.75 -2.71
CA GLU A 115 3.70 -5.78 -3.22
C GLU A 115 3.10 -4.99 -4.39
N PHE A 116 3.33 -3.68 -4.43
CA PHE A 116 3.01 -2.82 -5.56
C PHE A 116 3.87 -1.56 -5.57
N ASP A 117 3.94 -0.90 -6.73
CA ASP A 117 4.54 0.44 -6.84
C ASP A 117 3.43 1.48 -6.92
N SER A 118 3.33 2.36 -5.92
CA SER A 118 2.43 3.52 -6.00
C SER A 118 3.15 4.75 -6.54
N ALA A 119 2.39 5.62 -7.18
CA ALA A 119 2.85 6.95 -7.54
C ALA A 119 2.04 8.00 -6.80
N VAL A 120 2.65 9.07 -6.33
CA VAL A 120 1.96 10.18 -5.66
C VAL A 120 2.58 11.51 -6.08
N LEU A 121 1.74 12.51 -6.28
CA LEU A 121 2.20 13.86 -6.56
C LEU A 121 2.73 14.51 -5.27
N VAL A 122 3.87 15.19 -5.37
CA VAL A 122 4.46 15.95 -4.27
C VAL A 122 4.88 17.31 -4.80
N LYS A 123 4.36 18.37 -4.20
CA LYS A 123 4.78 19.74 -4.50
C LYS A 123 6.12 20.01 -3.84
N VAL A 124 7.04 20.58 -4.60
CA VAL A 124 8.42 20.86 -4.14
C VAL A 124 8.78 22.35 -4.22
N GLU A 125 8.00 23.14 -4.97
CA GLU A 125 8.13 24.61 -5.13
C GLU A 125 6.75 25.26 -5.26
#